data_AF-A0A2G0WJB1-F1
#
_entry.id   AF-A0A2G0WJB1-F1
#
_cell.length_a   1.000
_cell.length_b   1.000
_cell.length_c   1.000
_cell.angle_alpha   90.00
_cell.angle_beta   90.00
_cell.angle_gamma   90.00
#
_symmetry.space_group_name_H-M   'P 1'
#
loop_
_entity.id
_entity.type
_entity.pdbx_description
1 polymer ?
#
loop_
_entity_poly.entity_id
_entity_poly.type
_entity_poly.pdbx_seq_one_letter_code
_entity_poly.pdbx_strand_id
1 'polypeptide(L)'
;MNGCYLSAPDYAQIPLTAVDEGAVSFDRFFGLLPLDECNDLIQFNNEFVGEVDFLKNAVVIGEDGGGNPYVMVDEGEGARAGIYYWDRSHLHDSNTNNHFDIPEVAACGNLFFIASGFSEFYRLILQCVGASPEFLEEV
;
A
#
# COMPACT_ATOMS: atom_id res chain seq x y z
N MET A 1 -3.44 -19.57 5.54
CA MET A 1 -2.66 -18.32 5.38
C MET A 1 -3.51 -17.17 5.90
N ASN A 2 -2.94 -16.14 6.54
CA ASN A 2 -3.70 -14.97 7.04
C ASN A 2 -3.44 -13.66 6.27
N GLY A 3 -2.59 -13.72 5.24
CA GLY A 3 -2.56 -12.71 4.18
C GLY A 3 -3.71 -12.95 3.19
N CYS A 4 -3.94 -11.98 2.32
CA CYS A 4 -4.99 -12.05 1.30
C CYS A 4 -4.46 -11.40 0.03
N TYR A 5 -4.64 -12.04 -1.12
CA TYR A 5 -4.22 -11.53 -2.41
C TYR A 5 -5.32 -11.75 -3.45
N LEU A 6 -5.25 -11.03 -4.57
CA LEU A 6 -6.21 -11.17 -5.66
C LEU A 6 -5.76 -12.26 -6.64
N SER A 7 -6.53 -13.33 -6.75
CA SER A 7 -6.24 -14.44 -7.68
C SER A 7 -6.78 -14.23 -9.09
N ALA A 8 -7.79 -13.37 -9.26
CA ALA A 8 -8.31 -12.93 -10.55
C ALA A 8 -8.98 -11.56 -10.36
N PRO A 9 -8.62 -10.51 -11.13
CA PRO A 9 -7.74 -10.52 -12.30
C PRO A 9 -6.26 -10.22 -11.96
N ASP A 10 -5.70 -10.89 -10.94
CA ASP A 10 -4.34 -10.72 -10.39
C ASP A 10 -4.10 -9.40 -9.63
N TYR A 11 -4.81 -8.33 -9.93
CA TYR A 11 -4.76 -7.07 -9.19
C TYR A 11 -6.06 -6.26 -9.35
N ALA A 12 -6.24 -5.25 -8.50
CA ALA A 12 -7.28 -4.23 -8.64
C ALA A 12 -6.65 -2.85 -8.88
N GLN A 13 -7.38 -1.96 -9.53
CA GLN A 13 -6.95 -0.58 -9.74
C GLN A 13 -7.70 0.34 -8.76
N ILE A 14 -6.96 0.96 -7.86
CA ILE A 14 -7.49 1.91 -6.89
C ILE A 14 -7.37 3.32 -7.48
N PRO A 15 -8.47 4.06 -7.65
CA PRO A 15 -8.40 5.44 -8.14
C PRO A 15 -7.56 6.32 -7.23
N LEU A 16 -6.57 7.00 -7.80
CA LEU A 16 -5.70 7.94 -7.13
C LEU A 16 -5.28 9.03 -8.13
N THR A 17 -6.06 10.11 -8.19
CA THR A 17 -5.81 11.22 -9.15
C THR A 17 -4.52 11.99 -8.88
N ALA A 18 -3.87 11.71 -7.75
CA ALA A 18 -2.61 12.34 -7.36
C ALA A 18 -1.39 11.74 -8.06
N VAL A 19 -1.53 10.61 -8.76
CA VAL A 19 -0.48 10.01 -9.62
C VAL A 19 -0.82 10.19 -11.10
N ASP A 20 0.19 10.15 -11.97
CA ASP A 20 0.05 10.44 -13.41
C ASP A 20 -1.00 9.57 -14.14
N GLU A 21 -1.12 8.28 -13.78
CA GLU A 21 -2.08 7.36 -14.40
C GLU A 21 -3.49 7.46 -13.78
N GLY A 22 -3.65 8.24 -12.72
CA GLY A 22 -4.91 8.43 -12.00
C GLY A 22 -5.37 7.22 -11.18
N ALA A 23 -4.55 6.17 -11.08
CA ALA A 23 -4.80 4.97 -10.30
C ALA A 23 -3.48 4.30 -9.88
N VAL A 24 -3.55 3.48 -8.82
CA VAL A 24 -2.46 2.60 -8.37
C VAL A 24 -2.98 1.17 -8.23
N SER A 25 -2.10 0.19 -8.44
CA SER A 25 -2.44 -1.22 -8.34
C SER A 25 -2.55 -1.67 -6.89
N PHE A 26 -3.45 -2.59 -6.61
CA PHE A 26 -3.50 -3.35 -5.36
C PHE A 26 -3.45 -4.84 -5.69
N ASP A 27 -2.52 -5.55 -5.07
CA ASP A 27 -2.36 -6.99 -5.26
C ASP A 27 -2.70 -7.74 -3.96
N ARG A 28 -2.05 -7.37 -2.85
CA ARG A 28 -2.11 -8.16 -1.63
C ARG A 28 -2.03 -7.36 -0.33
N PHE A 29 -2.62 -7.95 0.71
CA PHE A 29 -2.31 -7.70 2.11
C PHE A 29 -1.35 -8.77 2.64
N PHE A 30 -0.36 -8.32 3.41
CA PHE A 30 0.58 -9.21 4.08
C PHE A 30 -0.06 -9.97 5.24
N GLY A 31 0.42 -11.20 5.44
CA GLY A 31 0.04 -12.07 6.55
C GLY A 31 1.09 -12.09 7.65
N LEU A 32 0.72 -12.61 8.83
CA LEU A 32 1.70 -12.98 9.87
C LEU A 32 2.13 -14.43 9.66
N LEU A 33 3.43 -14.65 9.45
CA LEU A 33 4.02 -15.98 9.27
C LEU A 33 3.40 -16.80 8.11
N PRO A 34 3.22 -16.24 6.91
CA PRO A 34 2.88 -17.04 5.74
C PRO A 34 4.01 -18.01 5.39
N LEU A 35 3.68 -19.07 4.64
CA LEU A 35 4.68 -20.00 4.11
C LEU A 35 5.59 -19.34 3.04
N ASP A 36 5.10 -18.28 2.41
CA ASP A 36 5.82 -17.47 1.43
C ASP A 36 6.36 -16.20 2.10
N GLU A 37 7.67 -16.11 2.21
CA GLU A 37 8.41 -14.99 2.80
C GLU A 37 8.05 -13.64 2.16
N CYS A 38 7.72 -13.62 0.87
CA CYS A 38 7.33 -12.40 0.16
C CYS A 38 6.00 -11.82 0.66
N ASN A 39 5.20 -12.60 1.38
CA ASN A 39 3.91 -12.17 1.96
C ASN A 39 3.99 -11.87 3.46
N ASP A 40 5.16 -12.01 4.08
CA ASP A 40 5.32 -11.90 5.52
C ASP A 40 5.43 -10.44 5.97
N LEU A 41 4.43 -10.01 6.72
CA LEU A 41 4.37 -8.70 7.34
C LEU A 41 5.63 -8.39 8.16
N ILE A 42 6.12 -9.35 8.95
CA ILE A 42 7.25 -9.17 9.85
C ILE A 42 8.54 -9.02 9.03
N GLN A 43 8.75 -9.88 8.03
CA GLN A 43 9.95 -9.84 7.21
C GLN A 43 10.03 -8.55 6.40
N PHE A 44 8.96 -8.18 5.70
CA PHE A 44 8.94 -6.96 4.89
C PHE A 44 9.17 -5.71 5.74
N ASN A 45 8.52 -5.61 6.90
CA ASN A 45 8.72 -4.45 7.78
C ASN A 45 10.13 -4.41 8.35
N ASN A 46 10.73 -5.56 8.74
CA ASN A 46 12.11 -5.58 9.21
C ASN A 46 13.12 -5.12 8.14
N GLU A 47 12.82 -5.36 6.86
CA GLU A 47 13.71 -5.01 5.76
C GLU A 47 13.54 -3.55 5.30
N PHE A 48 12.30 -3.08 5.14
CA PHE A 48 12.03 -1.84 4.39
C PHE A 48 11.41 -0.71 5.22
N VAL A 49 10.74 -0.98 6.34
CA VAL A 49 10.01 0.09 7.07
C VAL A 49 10.93 1.18 7.60
N GLY A 50 12.21 0.85 7.85
CA GLY A 50 13.23 1.79 8.31
C GLY A 50 13.48 2.96 7.34
N GLU A 51 13.15 2.80 6.06
CA GLU A 51 13.24 3.89 5.06
C GLU A 51 12.23 5.01 5.32
N VAL A 52 11.17 4.72 6.09
CA VAL A 52 10.11 5.66 6.48
C VAL A 52 10.04 5.89 8.00
N ASP A 53 11.14 5.70 8.74
CA ASP A 53 11.22 5.88 10.21
C ASP A 53 10.86 7.30 10.69
N PHE A 54 10.85 8.28 9.80
CA PHE A 54 10.35 9.63 10.09
C PHE A 54 8.83 9.68 10.29
N LEU A 55 8.10 8.63 9.85
CA LEU A 55 6.67 8.46 10.06
C LEU A 55 6.41 7.73 11.37
N LYS A 56 5.48 8.25 12.15
CA LYS A 56 5.17 7.71 13.46
C LYS A 56 4.43 6.38 13.35
N ASN A 57 4.97 5.36 14.01
CA ASN A 57 4.40 4.00 14.07
C ASN A 57 4.05 3.44 12.68
N ALA A 58 4.90 3.70 11.69
CA ALA A 58 4.70 3.23 10.34
C ALA A 58 4.70 1.69 10.29
N VAL A 59 3.76 1.10 9.57
CA VAL A 59 3.68 -0.33 9.31
C VAL A 59 3.27 -0.54 7.86
N VAL A 60 4.08 -1.25 7.10
CA VAL A 60 3.71 -1.72 5.76
C VAL A 60 2.71 -2.86 5.91
N ILE A 61 1.56 -2.79 5.24
CA ILE A 61 0.44 -3.74 5.39
C ILE A 61 0.14 -4.55 4.12
N GLY A 62 0.75 -4.23 3.00
CA GLY A 62 0.50 -4.86 1.70
C GLY A 62 1.24 -4.16 0.58
N GLU A 63 1.03 -4.58 -0.66
CA GLU A 63 1.71 -4.03 -1.84
C GLU A 63 0.87 -4.10 -3.12
N ASP A 64 1.40 -3.44 -4.15
CA ASP A 64 0.83 -3.36 -5.50
C ASP A 64 1.29 -4.48 -6.46
N GLY A 65 2.19 -5.35 -6.01
CA GLY A 65 2.80 -6.42 -6.82
C GLY A 65 4.00 -5.97 -7.66
N GLY A 66 4.33 -4.68 -7.63
CA GLY A 66 5.46 -4.04 -8.30
C GLY A 66 6.54 -3.53 -7.34
N GLY A 67 6.42 -3.82 -6.05
CA GLY A 67 7.35 -3.35 -5.01
C GLY A 67 7.02 -1.97 -4.43
N ASN A 68 5.82 -1.43 -4.66
CA ASN A 68 5.34 -0.20 -4.01
C ASN A 68 4.30 -0.55 -2.93
N PRO A 69 4.66 -0.38 -1.65
CA PRO A 69 3.82 -0.83 -0.55
C PRO A 69 2.71 0.15 -0.15
N TYR A 70 1.75 -0.38 0.62
CA TYR A 70 0.78 0.40 1.39
C TYR A 70 1.23 0.51 2.84
N VAL A 71 1.35 1.73 3.36
CA VAL A 71 1.86 2.04 4.70
C VAL A 71 0.75 2.63 5.57
N MET A 72 0.51 2.01 6.71
CA MET A 72 -0.32 2.55 7.78
C MET A 72 0.53 3.40 8.72
N VAL A 73 0.08 4.61 9.03
CA VAL A 73 0.80 5.54 9.91
C VAL A 73 -0.13 6.17 10.94
N ASP A 74 0.41 6.51 12.10
CA ASP A 74 -0.27 7.32 13.10
C ASP A 74 -0.11 8.82 12.80
N GLU A 75 -0.94 9.64 13.43
CA GLU A 75 -0.81 11.09 13.37
C GLU A 75 0.51 11.54 14.01
N GLY A 76 1.29 12.29 13.23
CA GLY A 76 2.62 12.78 13.56
C GLY A 76 2.90 14.13 12.93
N GLU A 77 4.14 14.61 13.07
CA GLU A 77 4.56 15.86 12.44
C GLU A 77 4.57 15.71 10.91
N GLY A 78 3.80 16.54 10.21
CA GLY A 78 3.74 16.51 8.74
C GLY A 78 2.93 15.37 8.13
N ALA A 79 2.34 14.48 8.94
CA ALA A 79 1.54 13.34 8.46
C ALA A 79 0.26 13.18 9.28
N ARG A 80 -0.90 13.12 8.60
CA ARG A 80 -2.16 12.69 9.22
C ARG A 80 -2.18 11.18 9.34
N ALA A 81 -2.89 10.66 10.35
CA ALA A 81 -3.13 9.22 10.48
C ALA A 81 -3.87 8.68 9.25
N GLY A 82 -3.49 7.48 8.79
CA GLY A 82 -4.17 6.83 7.67
C GLY A 82 -3.31 5.81 6.95
N ILE A 83 -3.79 5.42 5.77
CA ILE A 83 -3.11 4.53 4.82
C ILE A 83 -2.59 5.36 3.66
N TYR A 84 -1.33 5.15 3.31
CA TYR A 84 -0.66 5.78 2.19
C TYR A 84 -0.14 4.73 1.22
N TYR A 85 -0.19 5.04 -0.07
CA TYR A 85 0.58 4.35 -1.09
C TYR A 85 1.99 4.96 -1.11
N TRP A 86 3.01 4.12 -1.01
CA TRP A 86 4.41 4.55 -0.98
C TRP A 86 5.06 4.19 -2.33
N ASP A 87 5.34 5.21 -3.14
CA ASP A 87 5.98 5.08 -4.46
C ASP A 87 7.49 4.84 -4.33
N ARG A 88 7.84 3.72 -3.70
CA ARG A 88 9.21 3.35 -3.36
C ARG A 88 10.09 3.13 -4.59
N SER A 89 9.49 2.66 -5.68
CA SER A 89 10.19 2.44 -6.96
C SER A 89 10.35 3.71 -7.81
N HIS A 90 9.81 4.85 -7.34
CA HIS A 90 9.78 6.12 -8.09
C HIS A 90 9.07 5.99 -9.44
N LEU A 91 8.05 5.13 -9.52
CA LEU A 91 7.32 4.85 -10.74
C LEU A 91 6.57 6.09 -11.23
N HIS A 92 6.09 6.92 -10.30
CA HIS A 92 5.26 8.07 -10.62
C HIS A 92 6.04 9.39 -10.66
N ASP A 93 7.35 9.44 -10.39
CA ASP A 93 8.15 10.68 -10.25
C ASP A 93 8.26 11.56 -11.53
N SER A 94 7.54 11.21 -12.61
CA SER A 94 7.59 11.87 -13.91
C SER A 94 6.71 13.12 -14.06
N ASN A 95 7.07 14.21 -13.39
CA ASN A 95 6.77 15.61 -13.76
C ASN A 95 5.50 15.86 -14.62
N THR A 96 4.31 15.99 -14.03
CA THR A 96 3.36 17.07 -14.33
C THR A 96 2.12 17.11 -13.42
N ASN A 97 1.69 15.98 -12.84
CA ASN A 97 0.46 15.91 -12.02
C ASN A 97 0.63 15.28 -10.63
N ASN A 98 1.86 14.95 -10.22
CA ASN A 98 2.10 14.35 -8.92
C ASN A 98 1.84 15.31 -7.76
N HIS A 99 0.80 15.03 -6.99
CA HIS A 99 0.43 15.74 -5.78
C HIS A 99 0.58 14.80 -4.58
N PHE A 100 1.82 14.52 -4.17
CA PHE A 100 2.09 13.72 -2.99
C PHE A 100 1.61 14.43 -1.71
N ASP A 101 1.18 13.64 -0.73
CA ASP A 101 0.78 14.14 0.60
C ASP A 101 2.00 14.30 1.51
N ILE A 102 2.97 13.39 1.39
CA ILE A 102 4.20 13.39 2.17
C ILE A 102 5.39 13.29 1.19
N PRO A 103 6.28 14.31 1.16
CA PRO A 103 7.47 14.26 0.34
C PRO A 103 8.44 13.20 0.86
N GLU A 104 9.18 12.59 -0.04
CA GLU A 104 10.23 11.66 0.31
C GLU A 104 11.33 12.25 1.20
N VAL A 105 12.02 11.37 1.93
CA VAL A 105 13.24 11.68 2.68
C VAL A 105 14.32 10.70 2.25
N ALA A 106 15.50 11.21 1.91
CA ALA A 106 16.66 10.38 1.53
C ALA A 106 16.38 9.40 0.37
N ALA A 107 15.68 9.86 -0.67
CA ALA A 107 15.38 9.10 -1.90
C ALA A 107 14.46 7.87 -1.68
N CYS A 108 13.71 7.81 -0.57
CA CYS A 108 12.85 6.67 -0.27
C CYS A 108 11.58 6.60 -1.14
N GLY A 109 11.23 7.65 -1.89
CA GLY A 109 9.98 7.72 -2.66
C GLY A 109 8.86 8.43 -1.89
N ASN A 110 7.98 9.08 -2.65
CA ASN A 110 6.90 9.91 -2.10
C ASN A 110 5.73 9.04 -1.58
N LEU A 111 4.93 9.60 -0.67
CA LEU A 111 3.72 8.93 -0.17
C LEU A 111 2.45 9.70 -0.53
N PHE A 112 1.43 8.94 -0.92
CA PHE A 112 0.13 9.45 -1.37
C PHE A 112 -0.98 8.88 -0.50
N PHE A 113 -1.85 9.73 0.02
CA PHE A 113 -2.91 9.31 0.92
C PHE A 113 -4.00 8.54 0.18
N ILE A 114 -4.38 7.39 0.74
CA ILE A 114 -5.43 6.51 0.19
C ILE A 114 -6.70 6.58 1.02
N ALA A 115 -6.58 6.43 2.34
CA ALA A 115 -7.73 6.31 3.22
C ALA A 115 -7.41 6.71 4.67
N SER A 116 -8.42 7.10 5.43
CA SER A 116 -8.26 7.50 6.84
C SER A 116 -7.98 6.32 7.78
N GLY A 117 -8.14 5.08 7.30
CA GLY A 117 -7.80 3.88 8.05
C GLY A 117 -8.14 2.59 7.30
N PHE A 118 -7.75 1.47 7.89
CA PHE A 118 -7.84 0.15 7.26
C PHE A 118 -9.24 -0.23 6.79
N SER A 119 -10.29 0.07 7.57
CA SER A 119 -11.67 -0.27 7.20
C SER A 119 -12.18 0.49 5.96
N GLU A 120 -11.73 1.73 5.76
CA GLU A 120 -12.05 2.51 4.57
C GLU A 120 -11.25 1.99 3.38
N PHE A 121 -9.95 1.74 3.57
CA PHE A 121 -9.09 1.16 2.55
C PHE A 121 -9.60 -0.20 2.05
N TYR A 122 -9.96 -1.10 2.97
CA TYR A 122 -10.51 -2.41 2.63
C TYR A 122 -11.82 -2.29 1.83
N ARG A 123 -12.71 -1.37 2.21
CA ARG A 123 -13.95 -1.11 1.46
C ARG A 123 -13.66 -0.57 0.06
N LEU A 124 -12.67 0.31 -0.08
CA LEU A 124 -12.22 0.84 -1.37
C LEU A 124 -11.74 -0.28 -2.28
N ILE A 125 -10.91 -1.20 -1.76
CA ILE A 125 -10.45 -2.38 -2.50
C ILE A 125 -11.66 -3.19 -2.97
N LEU A 126 -12.58 -3.57 -2.07
CA LEU A 126 -13.77 -4.36 -2.44
C LEU A 126 -14.62 -3.68 -3.54
N GLN A 127 -14.73 -2.35 -3.51
CA GLN A 127 -15.41 -1.61 -4.58
C GLN A 127 -14.68 -1.72 -5.92
N CYS A 128 -13.35 -1.80 -5.91
CA CYS A 128 -12.51 -1.93 -7.11
C CYS A 128 -12.47 -3.35 -7.66
N VAL A 129 -12.57 -4.39 -6.81
CA VAL A 129 -12.63 -5.80 -7.26
C VAL A 129 -13.99 -6.14 -7.91
N GLY A 130 -15.04 -5.37 -7.60
CA GLY A 130 -16.39 -5.53 -8.14
C GLY A 130 -17.40 -6.07 -7.12
N ALA A 131 -18.66 -6.23 -7.55
CA ALA A 131 -19.80 -6.31 -6.62
C ALA A 131 -19.86 -7.57 -5.73
N SER A 132 -19.07 -8.61 -5.98
CA SER A 132 -19.11 -9.87 -5.21
C SER A 132 -17.80 -10.66 -5.36
N PRO A 133 -16.70 -10.25 -4.67
CA PRO A 133 -15.49 -11.07 -4.62
C PRO A 133 -15.79 -12.39 -3.90
N GLU A 134 -15.31 -13.49 -4.47
CA GLU A 134 -15.33 -14.80 -3.83
C GLU A 134 -14.08 -14.93 -2.94
N PHE A 135 -14.29 -15.26 -1.66
CA PHE A 135 -13.19 -15.51 -0.73
C PHE A 135 -12.84 -16.99 -0.77
N LEU A 136 -11.66 -17.28 -1.29
CA LEU A 136 -11.12 -18.63 -1.38
C LEU A 136 -10.11 -18.84 -0.25
N GLU A 137 -10.24 -19.95 0.47
CA GLU A 137 -9.20 -20.40 1.38
C GLU A 137 -8.23 -21.31 0.60
N GLU A 138 -6.94 -20.96 0.58
CA GLU A 138 -5.93 -21.89 0.12
C GLU A 138 -5.78 -23.03 1.13
N VAL A 139 -5.93 -24.26 0.63
CA VAL A 139 -5.89 -25.51 1.40
C VAL A 139 -4.51 -26.13 1.36
#